data_AF-A0A918M0E6-F1
#
_entry.id   AF-A0A918M0E6-F1
#
_cell.length_a   1.000
_cell.length_b   1.000
_cell.length_c   1.000
_cell.angle_alpha   90.00
_cell.angle_beta   90.00
_cell.angle_gamma   90.00
#
_symmetry.space_group_name_H-M   'P 1'
#
loop_
_entity.id
_entity.type
_entity.pdbx_description
1 polymer ?
#
loop_
_entity_poly.entity_id
_entity_poly.type
_entity_poly.pdbx_seq_one_letter_code
_entity_poly.pdbx_strand_id
1 'polypeptide(L)'
;METDQHILHRIAEMADEERRLRDALTASGTDTSAERARLGAIERELDQCWDLLRQRRAREEFGQDPDEAHVRPQSQVEKYQS
;
A
#
# COMPACT_ATOMS: atom_id res chain seq x y z
N MET A 1 0.75 17.78 3.99
CA MET A 1 0.78 17.36 2.57
C MET A 1 1.67 16.14 2.49
N GLU A 2 1.12 14.98 2.18
CA GLU A 2 1.91 13.77 1.96
C GLU A 2 2.40 13.81 0.51
N THR A 3 3.70 14.05 0.31
CA THR A 3 4.29 14.17 -1.03
C THR A 3 4.42 12.79 -1.68
N ASP A 4 4.47 12.72 -3.01
CA ASP A 4 4.68 11.48 -3.78
C ASP A 4 5.86 10.65 -3.27
N GLN A 5 6.92 11.32 -2.81
CA GLN A 5 8.08 10.67 -2.17
C GLN A 5 7.73 9.91 -0.89
N HIS A 6 6.82 10.44 -0.07
CA HIS A 6 6.38 9.80 1.16
C HIS A 6 5.52 8.56 0.87
N ILE A 7 4.69 8.62 -0.16
CA ILE A 7 3.91 7.47 -0.66
C ILE A 7 4.85 6.38 -1.19
N LEU A 8 5.84 6.75 -1.99
CA LEU A 8 6.85 5.81 -2.49
C LEU A 8 7.67 5.19 -1.36
N HIS A 9 8.00 5.97 -0.33
CA HIS A 9 8.68 5.45 0.86
C HIS A 9 7.80 4.42 1.59
N ARG A 10 6.52 4.74 1.81
CA ARG A 10 5.57 3.81 2.44
C ARG A 10 5.37 2.52 1.62
N ILE A 11 5.27 2.63 0.29
CA ILE A 11 5.25 1.47 -0.61
C ILE A 11 6.51 0.61 -0.42
N ALA A 12 7.69 1.23 -0.36
CA ALA A 12 8.95 0.51 -0.20
C ALA A 12 9.01 -0.24 1.14
N GLU A 13 8.64 0.42 2.24
CA GLU A 13 8.58 -0.21 3.57
C GLU A 13 7.60 -1.38 3.59
N MET A 14 6.40 -1.21 3.01
CA MET A 14 5.40 -2.28 2.92
C MET A 14 5.85 -3.46 2.07
N ALA A 15 6.57 -3.21 0.96
CA ALA A 15 7.13 -4.26 0.11
C ALA A 15 8.29 -5.00 0.79
N ASP A 16 9.10 -4.31 1.60
CA ASP A 16 10.14 -4.96 2.41
C ASP A 16 9.52 -5.87 3.48
N GLU A 17 8.45 -5.40 4.13
CA GLU A 17 7.69 -6.20 5.10
C GLU A 17 7.05 -7.43 4.45
N GLU A 18 6.45 -7.29 3.25
CA GLU A 18 5.96 -8.43 2.46
C GLU A 18 7.07 -9.45 2.21
N ARG A 19 8.24 -8.99 1.76
CA ARG A 19 9.39 -9.86 1.52
C ARG A 19 9.80 -10.61 2.78
N ARG A 20 9.90 -9.91 3.92
CA ARG A 20 10.29 -10.51 5.20
C ARG A 20 9.28 -11.54 5.68
N LEU A 21 7.99 -11.23 5.61
CA LEU A 21 6.91 -12.16 5.93
C LEU A 21 6.99 -13.40 5.05
N ARG A 22 7.20 -13.23 3.74
CA ARG A 22 7.32 -14.33 2.80
C ARG A 22 8.55 -15.21 3.04
N ASP A 23 9.68 -14.62 3.40
CA ASP A 23 10.89 -15.36 3.76
C ASP A 23 10.68 -16.14 5.07
N ALA A 24 10.08 -15.49 6.08
CA ALA A 24 9.72 -16.13 7.35
C ALA A 24 8.74 -17.30 7.16
N LEU A 25 7.74 -17.16 6.29
CA LEU A 25 6.80 -18.22 5.92
C LEU A 25 7.51 -19.41 5.29
N THR A 26 8.42 -19.12 4.35
CA THR A 26 9.20 -20.15 3.66
C THR A 26 10.13 -20.87 4.63
N ALA A 27 10.76 -20.14 5.56
CA ALA A 27 11.67 -20.68 6.56
C ALA A 27 10.93 -21.48 7.65
N SER A 28 9.76 -21.03 8.09
CA SER A 28 8.96 -21.70 9.11
C SER A 28 8.21 -22.93 8.56
N GLY A 29 8.02 -23.03 7.24
CA GLY A 29 7.33 -24.14 6.58
C GLY A 29 5.83 -24.25 6.90
N THR A 30 5.30 -23.30 7.67
CA THR A 30 3.90 -23.24 8.12
C THR A 30 3.25 -22.00 7.54
N ASP A 31 2.78 -22.14 6.31
CA ASP A 31 1.97 -21.14 5.66
C ASP A 31 0.59 -21.09 6.33
N THR A 32 0.42 -20.15 7.26
CA THR A 32 -0.78 -20.05 8.10
C THR A 32 -1.78 -19.13 7.43
N SER A 33 -3.09 -19.44 7.49
CA SER A 33 -4.12 -18.58 6.89
C SER A 33 -4.08 -17.12 7.39
N ALA A 34 -3.61 -16.90 8.63
CA ALA A 34 -3.40 -15.57 9.18
C ALA A 34 -2.28 -14.77 8.47
N GLU A 35 -1.19 -15.45 8.10
CA GLU A 35 -0.06 -14.84 7.38
C GLU A 35 -0.44 -14.50 5.94
N ARG A 36 -1.19 -15.40 5.27
CA ARG A 36 -1.79 -15.08 3.96
C ARG A 36 -2.74 -13.89 4.02
N ALA A 37 -3.53 -13.79 5.09
CA ALA A 37 -4.43 -12.66 5.28
C ALA A 37 -3.66 -11.33 5.47
N ARG A 38 -2.52 -11.37 6.17
CA ARG A 38 -1.61 -10.21 6.28
C ARG A 38 -0.99 -9.83 4.96
N LEU A 39 -0.45 -10.79 4.21
CA LEU A 39 0.07 -10.59 2.85
C LEU A 39 -0.97 -9.90 1.96
N GLY A 40 -2.20 -10.42 1.92
CA GLY A 40 -3.28 -9.82 1.13
C GLY A 40 -3.76 -8.45 1.64
N ALA A 41 -3.51 -8.11 2.91
CA ALA A 41 -3.74 -6.75 3.40
C ALA A 41 -2.66 -5.78 2.88
N ILE A 42 -1.38 -6.18 2.97
CA ILE A 42 -0.24 -5.41 2.48
C ILE A 42 -0.36 -5.17 0.97
N GLU A 43 -0.70 -6.20 0.18
CA GLU A 43 -0.91 -6.07 -1.27
C GLU A 43 -2.03 -5.07 -1.61
N ARG A 44 -3.13 -5.07 -0.85
CA ARG A 44 -4.23 -4.10 -1.05
C ARG A 44 -3.82 -2.68 -0.71
N GLU A 45 -3.02 -2.50 0.34
CA GLU A 45 -2.53 -1.17 0.74
C GLU A 45 -1.50 -0.64 -0.27
N LEU A 46 -0.65 -1.51 -0.83
CA LEU A 46 0.25 -1.21 -1.94
C LEU A 46 -0.52 -0.79 -3.20
N ASP A 47 -1.56 -1.51 -3.58
CA ASP A 47 -2.39 -1.20 -4.76
C ASP A 47 -3.05 0.18 -4.59
N GLN A 48 -3.56 0.49 -3.40
CA GLN A 48 -4.13 1.81 -3.10
C GLN A 48 -3.09 2.93 -3.21
N CYS A 49 -1.88 2.71 -2.69
CA CYS A 49 -0.81 3.70 -2.80
C CYS A 49 -0.38 3.92 -4.26
N TRP A 50 -0.35 2.85 -5.07
CA TRP A 50 -0.09 2.93 -6.50
C TRP A 50 -1.19 3.64 -7.29
N ASP A 51 -2.46 3.40 -6.96
CA ASP A 51 -3.60 4.09 -7.59
C ASP A 51 -3.54 5.59 -7.31
N LEU A 52 -3.21 5.98 -6.08
CA LEU A 52 -3.04 7.37 -5.69
C LEU A 52 -1.92 8.06 -6.47
N LEU A 53 -0.76 7.42 -6.57
CA LEU A 53 0.39 7.95 -7.32
C LEU A 53 0.05 8.11 -8.80
N ARG A 54 -0.69 7.14 -9.37
CA ARG A 54 -1.16 7.21 -10.76
C ARG A 54 -2.18 8.34 -10.94
N GLN A 55 -3.10 8.54 -10.00
CA GLN A 55 -4.06 9.63 -10.03
C GLN A 55 -3.37 10.99 -9.95
N ARG A 56 -2.37 11.14 -9.07
CA ARG A 56 -1.55 12.34 -8.95
C ARG A 56 -0.80 12.65 -10.25
N ARG A 57 -0.09 11.66 -10.79
CA ARG A 57 0.61 11.81 -12.09
C ARG A 57 -0.31 12.21 -13.23
N ALA A 58 -1.50 11.61 -13.31
CA ALA A 58 -2.46 11.99 -14.32
C ALA A 58 -2.85 13.48 -14.17
N ARG A 59 -3.15 13.94 -12.95
CA ARG A 59 -3.48 15.35 -12.70
C ARG A 59 -2.32 16.29 -13.02
N GLU A 60 -1.10 15.94 -12.65
CA GLU A 60 0.11 16.72 -13.02
C GLU A 60 0.25 16.84 -14.55
N GLU A 61 0.03 15.74 -15.28
CA GLU A 61 0.12 15.72 -16.75
C GLU A 61 -0.95 16.60 -17.40
N PHE A 62 -2.14 16.70 -16.80
CA PHE A 62 -3.21 17.60 -17.24
C PHE A 62 -3.08 19.04 -16.70
N GLY A 63 -1.99 19.36 -15.99
CA GLY A 63 -1.76 20.69 -15.40
C GLY A 63 -2.74 21.05 -14.28
N GLN A 64 -3.36 20.04 -13.66
CA GLN A 64 -4.23 20.18 -12.49
C GLN A 64 -3.40 20.04 -11.21
N ASP A 65 -3.92 20.58 -10.11
CA ASP A 65 -3.21 20.53 -8.83
C ASP A 65 -3.11 19.07 -8.33
N PRO A 66 -1.89 18.53 -8.15
CA PRO A 66 -1.71 17.16 -7.66
C PRO A 66 -2.11 17.01 -6.19
N ASP A 67 -2.19 18.09 -5.42
CA ASP A 67 -2.64 18.06 -4.02
C ASP A 67 -4.17 17.93 -3.92
N GLU A 68 -4.91 18.29 -4.98
CA GLU A 68 -6.34 17.98 -5.09
C GLU A 68 -6.64 16.49 -5.30
N ALA A 69 -5.64 15.68 -5.67
CA ALA A 69 -5.77 14.22 -5.69
C ALA A 69 -5.85 13.68 -4.26
N HIS A 70 -7.03 13.81 -3.66
CA HIS A 70 -7.33 13.19 -2.39
C HIS A 70 -7.53 11.70 -2.60
N VAL A 71 -6.90 10.89 -1.73
CA VAL A 71 -7.28 9.51 -1.49
C VAL A 71 -8.80 9.56 -1.35
N ARG A 72 -9.57 8.94 -2.27
CA ARG A 72 -10.99 8.75 -1.98
C ARG A 72 -10.99 8.03 -0.64
N PRO A 73 -11.60 8.59 0.42
CA PRO A 73 -11.67 7.89 1.68
C PRO A 73 -12.42 6.61 1.37
N GLN A 74 -11.67 5.51 1.30
CA GLN A 74 -12.26 4.20 1.22
C GLN A 74 -12.87 4.01 2.61
N SER A 75 -14.07 4.54 2.79
CA SER A 75 -15.02 4.02 3.76
C SER A 75 -14.89 2.50 3.65
N GLN A 76 -14.39 1.87 4.70
CA GLN A 76 -14.12 0.43 4.79
C GLN A 76 -12.92 -0.07 3.98
N VAL A 77 -11.71 0.09 4.52
CA VAL A 77 -10.95 -1.14 4.79
C VAL A 77 -10.72 -1.11 6.28
N GLU A 78 -11.51 -1.94 6.95
CA GLU A 78 -11.53 -2.05 8.40
C GLU A 78 -10.12 -2.11 8.95
N LYS A 79 -9.93 -1.31 10.00
CA LYS A 79 -8.79 -1.34 10.88
C LYS A 79 -8.55 -2.78 11.32
N TYR A 80 -7.68 -3.51 10.63
CA TYR A 80 -7.01 -4.66 11.22
C TYR A 80 -5.88 -4.12 12.11
N GLN A 81 -6.29 -3.44 13.18
CA GLN A 81 -5.53 -3.23 14.39
C GLN A 81 -6.48 -3.43 15.56
N SER A 82 -6.69 -4.69 15.94
CA SER A 82 -6.94 -5.15 17.31
C SER A 82 -6.65 -6.64 17.39
#